data_AF-A0A6A6GSV9-F1
#
_entry.id   AF-A0A6A6GSV9-F1
#
_cell.length_a   1.000
_cell.length_b   1.000
_cell.length_c   1.000
_cell.angle_alpha   90.00
_cell.angle_beta   90.00
_cell.angle_gamma   90.00
#
_symmetry.space_group_name_H-M   'P 1'
#
loop_
_entity.id
_entity.type
_entity.pdbx_description
1 polymer ?
#
loop_
_entity_poly.entity_id
_entity_poly.type
_entity_poly.pdbx_seq_one_letter_code
_entity_poly.pdbx_strand_id
1 'polypeptide(L)'
;DRLSENLSSLLETLKAHPLYNAATPADRGKIQFACNFVEASKKQLDRLDGQKLDAQDANEAMRYNDVIERCIFAQVLISDMTGSAMDVRGEDPRLTIDFGGDIKAKVDMLV
;
A
#
# COMPACT_ATOMS: atom_id res chain seq x y z
N ASP A 1 -9.67 2.59 14.45
CA ASP A 1 -8.45 3.31 14.05
C ASP A 1 -8.62 3.66 12.58
N ARG A 2 -8.67 4.96 12.27
CA ARG A 2 -8.96 5.48 10.93
C ARG A 2 -7.96 4.96 9.88
N LEU A 3 -6.70 4.78 10.26
CA LEU A 3 -5.68 4.28 9.33
C LEU A 3 -5.95 2.81 8.93
N SER A 4 -6.35 1.98 9.89
CA SER A 4 -6.71 0.58 9.64
C SER A 4 -7.94 0.44 8.74
N GLU A 5 -8.93 1.32 8.91
CA GLU A 5 -10.11 1.41 8.05
C GLU A 5 -9.74 1.82 6.62
N ASN A 6 -8.90 2.85 6.46
CA ASN A 6 -8.43 3.29 5.15
C ASN A 6 -7.60 2.22 4.43
N LEU A 7 -6.69 1.54 5.13
CA LEU A 7 -5.93 0.41 4.59
C LEU A 7 -6.83 -0.73 4.14
N SER A 8 -7.87 -1.05 4.93
CA SER A 8 -8.85 -2.09 4.57
C SER A 8 -9.63 -1.71 3.31
N SER A 9 -10.12 -0.47 3.25
CA SER A 9 -10.87 0.02 2.08
C SER A 9 -10.01 0.03 0.81
N LEU A 10 -8.74 0.46 0.91
CA LEU A 10 -7.82 0.40 -0.23
C LEU A 10 -7.57 -1.05 -0.68
N LEU A 11 -7.42 -1.98 0.27
CA LEU A 11 -7.21 -3.40 -0.03
C LEU A 11 -8.38 -4.01 -0.80
N GLU A 12 -9.61 -3.69 -0.40
CA GLU A 12 -10.83 -4.14 -1.08
C GLU A 12 -10.87 -3.63 -2.52
N THR A 13 -10.59 -2.34 -2.74
CA THR A 13 -10.57 -1.77 -4.09
C THR A 13 -9.46 -2.35 -4.95
N LEU A 14 -8.25 -2.57 -4.40
CA LEU A 14 -7.16 -3.22 -5.12
C LEU A 14 -7.54 -4.65 -5.56
N LYS A 15 -8.21 -5.41 -4.69
CA LYS A 15 -8.67 -6.78 -4.99
C LYS A 15 -9.84 -6.82 -5.99
N ALA A 16 -10.67 -5.78 -6.02
CA ALA A 16 -11.78 -5.65 -6.96
C ALA A 16 -11.35 -5.16 -8.35
N HIS A 17 -10.15 -4.61 -8.49
CA HIS A 17 -9.67 -4.05 -9.74
C HIS A 17 -9.50 -5.14 -10.83
N PRO A 18 -9.89 -4.88 -12.09
CA PRO A 18 -9.84 -5.88 -13.16
C PRO A 18 -8.47 -6.54 -13.36
N LEU A 19 -7.39 -5.76 -13.21
CA LEU A 19 -6.03 -6.26 -13.36
C LEU A 19 -5.60 -7.23 -12.25
N TYR A 20 -6.25 -7.22 -11.09
CA TYR A 20 -5.90 -8.12 -9.99
C TYR A 20 -6.09 -9.59 -10.38
N ASN A 21 -7.07 -9.87 -11.24
CA ASN A 21 -7.35 -11.19 -11.79
C ASN A 21 -6.91 -11.35 -13.26
N ALA A 22 -6.10 -10.43 -13.79
CA ALA A 22 -5.65 -10.49 -15.18
C ALA A 22 -4.94 -11.81 -15.49
N ALA A 23 -5.10 -12.28 -16.73
CA ALA A 23 -4.59 -13.57 -17.17
C ALA A 23 -3.06 -13.61 -17.32
N THR A 24 -2.43 -12.47 -17.60
CA THR A 24 -0.97 -12.41 -17.78
C THR A 24 -0.27 -11.94 -16.49
N PRO A 25 0.88 -12.54 -16.13
CA PRO A 25 1.68 -12.08 -15.00
C PRO A 25 2.18 -10.64 -15.15
N ALA A 26 2.44 -10.19 -16.38
CA ALA A 26 2.88 -8.83 -16.67
C ALA A 26 1.82 -7.78 -16.31
N ASP A 27 0.54 -8.08 -16.58
CA ASP A 27 -0.57 -7.19 -16.25
C ASP A 27 -0.93 -7.22 -14.76
N ARG A 28 -0.71 -8.37 -14.10
CA ARG A 28 -1.03 -8.57 -12.67
C ARG A 28 0.05 -8.09 -11.71
N GLY A 29 1.32 -8.07 -12.13
CA GLY A 29 2.49 -7.91 -11.26
C GLY A 29 2.40 -6.70 -10.33
N LYS A 30 2.24 -5.50 -10.89
CA LYS A 30 2.22 -4.25 -10.11
C LYS A 30 0.99 -4.13 -9.20
N ILE A 31 -0.19 -4.62 -9.60
CA ILE A 31 -1.38 -4.57 -8.74
C ILE A 31 -1.34 -5.59 -7.61
N GLN A 32 -0.84 -6.79 -7.88
CA GLN A 32 -0.69 -7.81 -6.85
C GLN A 32 0.40 -7.42 -5.86
N PHE A 33 1.48 -6.79 -6.35
CA PHE A 33 2.49 -6.19 -5.49
C PHE A 33 1.89 -5.10 -4.59
N ALA A 34 1.15 -4.13 -5.15
CA ALA A 34 0.50 -3.08 -4.37
C ALA A 34 -0.45 -3.67 -3.31
N CYS A 35 -1.26 -4.66 -3.69
CA CYS A 35 -2.14 -5.36 -2.76
C CYS A 35 -1.36 -6.04 -1.62
N ASN A 36 -0.31 -6.81 -1.95
CA ASN A 36 0.51 -7.49 -0.95
C ASN A 36 1.21 -6.50 -0.01
N PHE A 37 1.68 -5.37 -0.55
CA PHE A 37 2.36 -4.34 0.22
C PHE A 37 1.40 -3.63 1.21
N VAL A 38 0.19 -3.28 0.75
CA VAL A 38 -0.86 -2.70 1.61
C VAL A 38 -1.31 -3.73 2.66
N GLU A 39 -1.45 -5.01 2.29
CA GLU A 39 -1.80 -6.08 3.23
C GLU A 39 -0.74 -6.26 4.33
N ALA A 40 0.54 -6.24 3.95
CA ALA A 40 1.65 -6.33 4.90
C ALA A 40 1.69 -5.12 5.85
N SER A 41 1.41 -3.92 5.34
CA SER A 41 1.38 -2.69 6.13
C SER A 41 0.23 -2.71 7.13
N LYS A 42 -0.96 -3.17 6.72
CA LYS A 42 -2.09 -3.40 7.63
C LYS A 42 -1.76 -4.43 8.70
N LYS A 43 -1.16 -5.57 8.33
CA LYS A 43 -0.74 -6.59 9.30
C LYS A 43 0.28 -6.04 10.31
N GLN A 44 1.14 -5.11 9.92
CA GLN A 44 2.07 -4.47 10.82
C GLN A 44 1.35 -3.54 11.80
N LEU A 45 0.37 -2.76 11.32
CA LEU A 45 -0.50 -1.91 12.15
C LEU A 45 -1.30 -2.75 13.16
N ASP A 46 -1.92 -3.84 12.71
CA ASP A 46 -2.73 -4.73 13.56
C ASP A 46 -1.90 -5.43 14.66
N ARG A 47 -0.57 -5.48 14.51
CA ARG A 47 0.38 -6.06 15.49
C ARG A 47 0.93 -5.02 16.46
N LEU A 48 0.47 -3.77 16.38
CA LEU A 48 0.87 -2.77 17.35
C LEU A 48 0.10 -2.94 18.66
N ASP A 49 0.79 -2.71 19.76
CA ASP A 49 0.23 -2.72 21.10
C ASP A 49 -0.28 -1.32 21.44
N GLY A 50 -1.60 -1.14 21.40
CA GLY A 50 -2.23 0.14 21.69
C GLY A 50 -1.91 0.67 23.09
N GLN A 51 -1.74 -0.20 24.09
CA GLN A 51 -1.40 0.24 25.45
C GLN A 51 0.01 0.81 25.53
N LYS A 52 0.95 0.25 24.75
CA LYS A 52 2.32 0.77 24.66
C LYS A 52 2.39 2.07 23.88
N LEU A 53 1.58 2.23 22.85
CA LEU A 53 1.45 3.51 22.13
C LEU A 53 0.90 4.61 23.05
N ASP A 54 -0.16 4.31 23.81
CA ASP A 54 -0.74 5.24 24.79
C ASP A 54 0.28 5.61 25.89
N ALA A 55 1.13 4.67 26.27
CA ALA A 55 2.23 4.87 27.21
C ALA A 55 3.48 5.55 26.60
N GLN A 56 3.44 5.95 25.32
CA GLN A 56 4.56 6.58 24.59
C GLN A 56 5.84 5.72 24.56
N ASP A 57 5.69 4.39 24.51
CA ASP A 57 6.83 3.49 24.32
C ASP A 57 7.55 3.81 23.01
N ALA A 58 8.86 4.09 23.11
CA ALA A 58 9.65 4.53 21.96
C ALA A 58 9.75 3.47 20.84
N ASN A 59 9.77 2.18 21.20
CA ASN A 59 9.85 1.12 20.20
C ASN A 59 8.52 0.96 19.47
N GLU A 60 7.41 1.04 20.20
CA GLU A 60 6.09 0.95 19.60
C GLU A 60 5.79 2.18 18.73
N ALA A 61 6.18 3.38 19.17
CA ALA A 61 6.10 4.60 18.38
C ALA A 61 6.94 4.52 17.09
N MET A 62 8.14 3.96 17.15
CA MET A 62 8.98 3.72 15.96
C MET A 62 8.28 2.77 14.98
N ARG A 63 7.71 1.66 15.48
CA ARG A 63 6.97 0.70 14.64
C ARG A 63 5.71 1.31 14.03
N TYR A 64 5.06 2.26 14.72
CA TYR A 64 3.94 3.02 14.17
C TYR A 64 4.41 3.95 13.05
N ASN A 65 5.52 4.68 13.25
CA ASN A 65 6.10 5.52 12.21
C ASN A 65 6.49 4.72 10.96
N ASP A 66 7.03 3.51 11.11
CA ASP A 66 7.29 2.62 9.98
C ASP A 66 6.03 2.31 9.16
N VAL A 67 4.86 2.18 9.82
CA VAL A 67 3.57 1.99 9.13
C VAL A 67 3.19 3.24 8.35
N ILE A 68 3.41 4.43 8.90
CA ILE A 68 3.16 5.70 8.20
C ILE A 68 4.07 5.85 6.98
N GLU A 69 5.37 5.56 7.12
CA GLU A 69 6.32 5.59 6.01
C GLU A 69 5.94 4.61 4.90
N ARG A 70 5.46 3.43 5.27
CA ARG A 70 4.89 2.47 4.31
C ARG A 70 3.65 3.03 3.60
N CYS A 71 2.77 3.73 4.31
CA CYS A 71 1.59 4.36 3.71
C CYS A 71 1.99 5.42 2.67
N ILE A 72 2.99 6.26 2.99
CA ILE A 72 3.58 7.21 2.05
C ILE A 72 4.14 6.48 0.83
N PHE A 73 4.89 5.40 1.04
CA PHE A 73 5.43 4.62 -0.07
C PHE A 73 4.34 3.96 -0.92
N ALA A 74 3.24 3.51 -0.33
CA ALA A 74 2.09 2.99 -1.08
C ALA A 74 1.49 4.07 -2.00
N GLN A 75 1.41 5.33 -1.53
CA GLN A 75 0.99 6.46 -2.35
C GLN A 75 1.91 6.68 -3.54
N VAL A 76 3.23 6.68 -3.31
CA VAL A 76 4.24 6.79 -4.39
C VAL A 76 4.09 5.63 -5.38
N LEU A 77 3.97 4.40 -4.89
CA LEU A 77 3.83 3.19 -5.70
C LEU A 77 2.62 3.22 -6.63
N ILE A 78 1.48 3.67 -6.09
CA ILE A 78 0.19 3.71 -6.79
C ILE A 78 0.12 4.90 -7.74
N SER A 79 0.72 6.02 -7.36
CA SER A 79 0.73 7.25 -8.16
C SER A 79 1.86 7.28 -9.20
N ASP A 80 2.82 6.36 -9.12
CA ASP A 80 3.93 6.29 -10.06
C ASP A 80 3.45 5.91 -11.47
N MET A 81 3.52 6.91 -12.36
CA MET A 81 3.28 6.81 -13.79
C MET A 81 4.57 6.85 -14.62
N THR A 82 5.75 7.00 -13.98
CA THR A 82 7.05 7.03 -14.67
C THR A 82 7.70 5.65 -14.73
N GLY A 83 7.24 4.71 -13.91
CA GLY A 83 7.77 3.35 -13.83
C GLY A 83 9.03 3.24 -12.95
N SER A 84 9.46 4.34 -12.34
CA SER A 84 10.64 4.38 -11.48
C SER A 84 10.51 3.47 -10.27
N ALA A 85 9.30 3.29 -9.74
CA ALA A 85 9.05 2.34 -8.65
C ALA A 85 9.15 0.88 -9.11
N MET A 86 8.90 0.59 -10.38
CA MET A 86 9.12 -0.76 -10.94
C MET A 86 10.62 -1.00 -11.17
N ASP A 87 11.34 0.01 -11.68
CA ASP A 87 12.78 -0.05 -11.94
C ASP A 87 13.59 -0.31 -10.65
N VAL A 88 13.26 0.38 -9.55
CA VAL A 88 13.85 0.16 -8.22
C VAL A 88 13.67 -1.29 -7.73
N ARG A 89 12.65 -1.99 -8.23
CA ARG A 89 12.36 -3.39 -7.89
C ARG A 89 12.93 -4.40 -8.88
N GLY A 90 13.58 -3.94 -9.95
CA GLY A 90 14.06 -4.81 -11.03
C GLY A 90 12.94 -5.35 -11.94
N GLU A 91 11.78 -4.70 -11.93
CA GLU A 91 10.67 -4.97 -12.86
C GLU A 91 10.74 -4.04 -14.10
N ASP A 92 10.07 -4.39 -15.21
CA ASP A 92 10.11 -3.57 -16.43
C ASP A 92 9.44 -2.20 -16.19
N PRO A 93 10.17 -1.07 -16.27
CA PRO A 93 9.63 0.26 -16.02
C PRO A 93 8.54 0.69 -17.02
N ARG A 94 8.39 -0.01 -18.15
CA ARG A 94 7.32 0.26 -19.12
C ARG A 94 5.97 -0.29 -18.67
N LEU A 95 5.90 -1.07 -17.59
CA LEU A 95 4.67 -1.57 -16.99
C LEU A 95 4.01 -0.51 -16.09
N THR A 96 3.70 0.65 -16.66
CA THR A 96 2.94 1.70 -15.99
C THR A 96 1.47 1.32 -15.97
N ILE A 97 0.96 0.88 -14.82
CA ILE A 97 -0.48 0.66 -14.61
C ILE A 97 -1.13 1.95 -14.12
N ASP A 98 -2.19 2.38 -14.81
CA ASP A 98 -3.16 3.32 -14.24
C ASP A 98 -4.19 2.53 -13.41
N PHE A 99 -4.15 2.71 -12.11
CA PHE A 99 -5.08 2.09 -11.16
C PHE A 99 -6.45 2.78 -11.12
N GLY A 100 -6.63 3.88 -11.84
CA GLY A 100 -7.86 4.66 -11.86
C GLY A 100 -8.06 5.54 -10.63
N GLY A 101 -9.09 6.40 -10.71
CA GLY A 101 -9.33 7.46 -9.72
C GLY A 101 -9.72 6.97 -8.33
N ASP A 102 -10.42 5.82 -8.21
CA ASP A 102 -10.87 5.32 -6.91
C ASP A 102 -9.70 4.82 -6.04
N ILE A 103 -8.78 4.06 -6.63
CA ILE A 103 -7.57 3.60 -5.94
C ILE A 103 -6.68 4.79 -5.55
N LYS A 104 -6.54 5.78 -6.44
CA LYS A 104 -5.80 7.03 -6.17
C LYS A 104 -6.41 7.80 -5.00
N ALA A 105 -7.73 8.03 -5.03
CA ALA A 105 -8.41 8.72 -3.94
C ALA A 105 -8.28 8.00 -2.59
N LYS A 106 -8.32 6.65 -2.58
CA LYS A 106 -8.16 5.86 -1.35
C LYS A 106 -6.74 5.83 -0.83
N VAL A 107 -5.73 5.84 -1.72
CA VAL A 107 -4.33 5.91 -1.29
C VAL A 107 -3.98 7.28 -0.71
N ASP A 108 -4.60 8.36 -1.22
CA ASP A 108 -4.44 9.71 -0.68
C ASP A 108 -5.05 9.87 0.72
N MET A 109 -5.98 8.98 1.12
CA MET A 109 -6.52 8.96 2.47
C MET A 109 -5.59 8.28 3.50
N LEU A 110 -4.49 7.64 3.06
CA LEU A 110 -3.53 7.02 3.97
C LEU A 110 -2.55 8.01 4.60
N VAL A 111 -2.46 9.23 4.08
CA VAL A 111 -1.44 10.23 4.41
C VAL A 111 -2.06 11.56 4.82
#